data_AF-A0A419I692-F1
#
_entry.id   AF-A0A419I692-F1
#
_cell.length_a   1.000
_cell.length_b   1.000
_cell.length_c   1.000
_cell.angle_alpha   90.00
_cell.angle_beta   90.00
_cell.angle_gamma   90.00
#
_symmetry.space_group_name_H-M   'P 1'
#
loop_
_entity.id
_entity.type
_entity.pdbx_description
1 polymer ?
#
loop_
_entity_poly.entity_id
_entity_poly.type
_entity_poly.pdbx_seq_one_letter_code
_entity_poly.pdbx_strand_id
1 'polypeptide(L)'
;MTDRHDRLTVGRAPFIPAVVWVDDPVKGGFSAVSRDDDEPRWRALVAADEPIVTQVDDGATEPGEIGQQPSSSGSQPSLVAAMLAALDVREGHRVLETGAGTRP
;
A
#
# COMPACT_ATOMS: atom_id res chain seq x y z
N MET A 1 -32.51 19.22 -1.14
CA MET A 1 -31.12 19.59 -1.48
C MET A 1 -30.23 18.65 -0.70
N THR A 2 -29.93 17.49 -1.29
CA THR A 2 -29.18 16.42 -0.62
C THR A 2 -27.71 16.60 -0.94
N ASP A 3 -26.93 16.87 0.10
CA ASP A 3 -25.47 16.93 0.06
C ASP A 3 -24.93 15.56 -0.39
N ARG A 4 -24.20 15.56 -1.50
CA ARG A 4 -23.65 14.36 -2.15
C ARG A 4 -22.13 14.39 -2.05
N HIS A 5 -21.58 14.57 -0.86
CA HIS A 5 -20.13 14.42 -0.62
C HIS A 5 -19.83 13.70 0.69
N ASP A 6 -20.12 12.41 0.75
CA ASP A 6 -19.52 11.50 1.74
C ASP A 6 -18.93 10.28 1.01
N ARG A 7 -17.94 10.54 0.14
CA ARG A 7 -17.19 9.49 -0.58
C ARG A 7 -15.89 9.18 0.17
N LEU A 8 -15.97 8.18 1.04
CA LEU A 8 -14.87 7.31 1.49
C LEU A 8 -13.56 8.03 1.89
N THR A 9 -13.55 8.75 3.01
CA THR A 9 -12.30 9.24 3.62
C THR A 9 -11.66 8.16 4.50
N VAL A 10 -11.57 6.91 4.04
CA VAL A 10 -10.77 5.91 4.75
C VAL A 10 -9.33 6.10 4.30
N GLY A 11 -8.53 6.80 5.10
CA GLY A 11 -7.09 6.91 4.86
C GLY A 11 -6.48 5.51 4.79
N ARG A 12 -5.51 5.26 3.89
CA ARG A 12 -5.00 3.90 3.66
C ARG A 12 -4.18 3.31 4.82
N ALA A 13 -3.76 4.12 5.79
CA ALA A 13 -2.89 3.72 6.89
C ALA A 13 -3.35 2.49 7.70
N PRO A 14 -4.65 2.28 7.99
CA PRO A 14 -5.13 1.08 8.69
C PRO A 14 -4.97 -0.22 7.88
N PHE A 15 -4.78 -0.13 6.55
CA PHE A 15 -4.63 -1.27 5.66
C PHE A 15 -3.16 -1.52 5.26
N ILE A 16 -2.23 -0.68 5.70
CA ILE A 16 -0.79 -0.87 5.47
C ILE A 16 -0.18 -1.57 6.69
N PRO A 17 0.58 -2.68 6.50
CA PRO A 17 1.31 -3.33 7.58
C PRO A 17 2.28 -2.38 8.29
N ALA A 18 2.67 -2.74 9.52
CA ALA A 18 3.63 -1.96 10.30
C ALA A 18 5.02 -1.88 9.62
N VAL A 19 5.38 -2.87 8.80
CA VAL A 19 6.63 -2.88 8.03
C VAL A 19 6.32 -2.69 6.55
N VAL A 20 7.06 -1.79 5.91
CA VAL A 20 7.04 -1.56 4.46
C VAL A 20 8.46 -1.59 3.93
N TRP A 21 8.62 -1.82 2.64
CA TRP A 21 9.92 -2.01 2.01
C TRP A 21 10.16 -0.88 1.01
N VAL A 22 11.33 -0.26 1.09
CA VAL A 22 11.71 0.86 0.20
C VAL A 22 12.99 0.53 -0.54
N ASP A 23 13.07 0.97 -1.79
CA ASP A 23 14.30 0.85 -2.57
C ASP A 23 15.46 1.54 -1.83
N ASP A 24 16.55 0.80 -1.68
CA ASP A 24 17.78 1.22 -1.04
C ASP A 24 18.91 1.12 -2.07
N PRO A 25 19.22 2.23 -2.77
CA PRO A 25 20.24 2.23 -3.81
C PRO A 25 21.66 2.07 -3.26
N VAL A 26 21.86 2.26 -1.95
CA VAL A 26 23.17 2.08 -1.30
C VAL A 26 23.44 0.60 -1.07
N LYS A 27 22.42 -0.14 -0.63
CA LYS A 27 22.54 -1.57 -0.34
C LYS A 27 22.18 -2.47 -1.52
N GLY A 28 21.53 -1.93 -2.55
CA GLY A 28 21.15 -2.65 -3.77
C GLY A 28 20.00 -3.63 -3.50
N GLY A 29 18.83 -3.11 -3.13
CA GLY A 29 17.64 -3.90 -2.88
C GLY A 29 16.60 -3.11 -2.09
N PHE A 30 15.78 -3.80 -1.31
CA PHE A 30 14.74 -3.19 -0.50
C PHE A 30 15.08 -3.25 0.99
N SER A 31 15.08 -2.10 1.65
CA SER A 31 15.25 -1.98 3.10
C SER A 31 13.90 -1.83 3.79
N ALA A 32 13.72 -2.50 4.92
CA ALA A 32 12.52 -2.36 5.75
C ALA A 32 12.46 -0.98 6.44
N VAL A 33 11.27 -0.40 6.46
CA VAL A 33 10.89 0.76 7.29
C VAL A 33 9.74 0.32 8.18
N SER A 34 9.99 0.35 9.48
CA SER A 34 9.04 -0.06 10.53
C SER A 34 8.33 1.17 11.10
N ARG A 35 7.02 1.07 11.28
CA ARG A 35 6.22 2.07 11.97
C ARG A 35 6.65 2.24 13.42
N ASP A 36 7.06 1.15 14.06
CA ASP A 36 7.40 1.14 15.49
C ASP A 36 8.80 1.73 15.72
N ASP A 37 9.70 1.63 14.73
CA ASP A 37 11.07 2.15 14.82
C ASP A 37 11.22 3.57 14.23
N ASP A 38 10.48 3.90 13.15
CA ASP A 38 10.53 5.19 12.46
C ASP A 38 9.12 5.59 11.97
N GLU A 39 8.22 5.87 12.92
CA GLU A 39 6.84 6.27 12.64
C GLU A 39 6.74 7.46 11.65
N PRO A 40 7.53 8.54 11.78
CA PRO A 40 7.42 9.68 10.85
C PRO A 40 7.74 9.29 9.39
N ARG A 41 8.79 8.50 9.17
CA ARG A 41 9.15 8.04 7.83
C ARG A 41 8.11 7.06 7.29
N TRP A 42 7.65 6.12 8.11
CA TRP A 42 6.58 5.20 7.72
C TRP A 42 5.31 5.96 7.31
N ARG A 43 4.88 6.96 8.10
CA ARG A 43 3.70 7.78 7.78
C ARG A 43 3.88 8.57 6.50
N ALA A 44 5.08 9.10 6.24
CA ALA A 44 5.38 9.82 5.00
C ALA A 44 5.25 8.90 3.77
N LEU A 45 5.79 7.69 3.84
CA LEU A 45 5.66 6.67 2.78
C LEU A 45 4.18 6.28 2.57
N VAL A 46 3.45 6.07 3.66
CA VAL A 46 2.02 5.74 3.62
C VAL A 46 1.17 6.92 3.14
N ALA A 47 1.61 8.17 3.28
CA ALA A 47 0.89 9.32 2.73
C ALA A 47 1.25 9.62 1.27
N ALA A 48 2.41 9.12 0.79
CA ALA A 48 2.90 9.40 -0.55
C ALA A 48 1.96 8.83 -1.62
N ASP A 49 1.76 9.57 -2.70
CA ASP A 49 0.99 9.09 -3.85
C ASP A 49 1.84 8.18 -4.74
N GLU A 50 2.38 7.11 -4.16
CA GLU A 50 3.23 6.12 -4.83
C GLU A 50 2.83 4.70 -4.37
N PRO A 51 3.10 3.68 -5.20
CA PRO A 51 3.01 2.29 -4.76
C PRO A 51 3.94 2.04 -3.56
N ILE A 52 3.47 1.25 -2.61
CA ILE A 52 4.26 0.90 -1.42
C ILE A 52 4.45 -0.61 -1.37
N VAL A 53 5.69 -1.07 -1.29
CA VAL A 53 5.98 -2.51 -1.16
C VAL A 53 5.71 -2.93 0.28
N THR A 54 4.88 -3.94 0.47
CA THR A 54 4.49 -4.46 1.80
C THR A 54 5.12 -5.82 2.08
N GLN A 55 5.65 -6.49 1.06
CA GLN A 55 6.36 -7.76 1.19
C GLN A 55 7.42 -7.91 0.09
N VAL A 56 8.53 -8.56 0.43
CA VAL A 56 9.61 -8.96 -0.49
C VAL A 56 9.91 -10.45 -0.30
N ASP A 57 10.49 -11.08 -1.32
CA ASP A 57 11.00 -12.47 -1.33
C ASP A 57 10.03 -13.48 -0.70
N ASP A 58 8.74 -13.38 -1.07
CA ASP A 58 7.64 -14.18 -0.53
C ASP A 58 7.54 -14.24 1.02
N GLY A 59 8.03 -13.19 1.70
CA GLY A 59 8.03 -13.09 3.16
C GLY A 59 9.21 -13.80 3.84
N ALA A 60 10.20 -14.27 3.08
CA ALA A 60 11.38 -14.94 3.62
C ALA A 60 12.44 -13.99 4.19
N THR A 61 12.35 -12.69 3.88
CA THR A 61 13.32 -11.67 4.30
C THR A 61 12.83 -10.94 5.53
N GLU A 62 13.63 -10.93 6.59
CA GLU A 62 13.28 -10.32 7.87
C GLU A 62 13.62 -8.81 7.90
N PRO A 63 12.92 -8.00 8.71
CA PRO A 63 13.30 -6.60 8.93
C PRO A 63 14.75 -6.49 9.45
N GLY A 64 15.59 -5.78 8.69
CA GLY A 64 17.03 -5.65 8.97
C GLY A 64 17.91 -6.31 7.92
N GLU A 65 17.35 -7.22 7.13
CA GLU A 65 17.96 -7.76 5.91
C GLU A 65 17.58 -6.94 4.68
N ILE A 66 18.18 -7.28 3.53
CA ILE A 66 17.94 -6.61 2.25
C ILE A 66 17.17 -7.54 1.35
N GLY A 67 15.91 -7.17 1.11
CA GLY A 67 15.06 -7.88 0.17
C GLY A 67 15.45 -7.61 -1.26
N GLN A 68 15.19 -8.56 -2.15
CA GLN A 68 15.62 -8.45 -3.55
C GLN A 68 14.44 -8.32 -4.51
N GLN A 69 13.36 -9.04 -4.26
CA GLN A 69 12.21 -9.09 -5.16
C GLN A 69 10.92 -8.69 -4.43
N PRO A 70 10.21 -7.62 -4.85
CA PRO A 70 8.91 -7.30 -4.27
C PRO A 70 7.89 -8.39 -4.62
N SER A 71 7.21 -8.91 -3.59
CA SER A 71 6.21 -9.99 -3.72
C SER A 71 4.79 -9.53 -3.35
N SER A 72 4.64 -8.38 -2.67
CA SER A 72 3.34 -7.72 -2.44
C SER A 72 3.48 -6.20 -2.35
N SER A 73 2.45 -5.47 -2.79
CA SER A 73 2.42 -4.01 -2.74
C SER A 73 1.00 -3.45 -2.55
N GLY A 74 0.90 -2.30 -1.90
CA GLY A 74 -0.30 -1.47 -1.84
C GLY A 74 -0.32 -0.50 -3.03
N SER A 75 -1.47 -0.41 -3.70
CA SER A 75 -1.64 0.44 -4.89
C SER A 75 -1.45 1.94 -4.60
N GLN A 76 -1.05 2.67 -5.64
CA GLN A 76 -0.98 4.13 -5.64
C GLN A 76 -2.39 4.72 -5.40
N PRO A 77 -2.59 5.60 -4.40
CA PRO A 77 -3.89 6.16 -4.05
C PRO A 77 -4.59 6.87 -5.22
N SER A 78 -3.87 7.66 -6.02
CA SER A 78 -4.42 8.34 -7.19
C SER A 78 -4.80 7.39 -8.32
N LEU A 79 -4.07 6.28 -8.50
CA LEU A 79 -4.42 5.25 -9.46
C LEU A 79 -5.70 4.52 -9.06
N VAL A 80 -5.84 4.18 -7.77
CA VAL A 80 -7.09 3.60 -7.23
C VAL A 80 -8.24 4.60 -7.36
N ALA A 81 -8.02 5.87 -7.01
CA ALA A 81 -9.03 6.92 -7.14
C ALA A 81 -9.44 7.16 -8.61
N ALA A 82 -8.50 7.13 -9.55
CA ALA A 82 -8.75 7.26 -10.99
C ALA A 82 -9.52 6.05 -11.54
N MET A 83 -9.16 4.84 -11.13
CA MET A 83 -9.91 3.62 -11.48
C MET A 83 -11.34 3.65 -10.93
N LEU A 84 -11.53 4.08 -9.67
CA LEU A 84 -12.86 4.24 -9.07
C LEU A 84 -13.67 5.39 -9.67
N ALA A 85 -13.02 6.43 -10.21
CA ALA A 85 -13.68 7.51 -10.93
C ALA A 85 -14.09 7.10 -12.36
N ALA A 86 -13.26 6.30 -13.04
CA ALA A 86 -13.53 5.81 -14.40
C ALA A 86 -14.64 4.74 -14.45
N LEU A 87 -14.99 4.11 -13.33
CA LEU A 87 -15.96 3.01 -13.29
C LEU A 87 -17.44 3.43 -13.04
N ASP A 88 -17.76 4.72 -12.92
CA ASP A 88 -19.13 5.24 -12.61
C ASP A 88 -19.87 4.38 -11.56
N VAL A 89 -19.18 4.10 -10.44
CA VAL A 89 -19.67 3.20 -9.39
C VAL A 89 -20.93 3.79 -8.76
N ARG A 90 -22.08 3.17 -9.06
CA ARG A 90 -23.36 3.35 -8.37
C ARG A 90 -23.46 2.33 -7.22
N GLU A 91 -24.25 2.65 -6.20
CA GLU A 91 -24.56 1.73 -5.08
C GLU A 91 -24.95 0.34 -5.62
N GLY A 92 -24.24 -0.71 -5.19
CA GLY A 92 -24.55 -2.11 -5.51
C GLY A 92 -23.52 -2.84 -6.38
N HIS A 93 -22.46 -2.20 -6.86
CA HIS A 93 -21.42 -2.89 -7.64
C HIS A 93 -20.32 -3.48 -6.73
N ARG A 94 -20.04 -4.77 -6.91
CA ARG A 94 -18.94 -5.46 -6.23
C ARG A 94 -17.66 -5.23 -7.02
N VAL A 95 -16.70 -4.54 -6.40
CA VAL A 95 -15.34 -4.40 -6.93
C VAL A 95 -14.53 -5.60 -6.44
N LEU A 96 -14.02 -6.39 -7.38
CA LEU A 96 -13.04 -7.43 -7.09
C LEU A 96 -11.66 -6.83 -7.26
N GLU A 97 -11.02 -6.51 -6.14
CA GLU A 97 -9.59 -6.18 -6.13
C GLU A 97 -8.80 -7.49 -6.28
N THR A 98 -8.36 -7.80 -7.50
CA THR A 98 -7.38 -8.86 -7.74
C THR A 98 -5.98 -8.34 -7.42
N GLY A 99 -5.68 -8.32 -6.12
CA GLY A 99 -4.35 -8.10 -5.55
C GLY A 99 -4.12 -8.87 -4.25
N ALA A 100 -5.15 -9.59 -3.76
CA ALA A 100 -5.00 -10.51 -2.66
C ALA A 100 -4.32 -11.79 -3.17
N GLY A 101 -3.01 -11.90 -2.91
CA GLY A 101 -2.37 -13.19 -2.70
C GLY A 101 -3.21 -13.97 -1.71
N THR A 102 -4.12 -14.76 -2.24
CA THR A 102 -4.95 -15.67 -1.46
C THR A 102 -4.02 -16.81 -1.12
N ARG A 103 -3.85 -17.13 0.17
CA ARG A 103 -4.34 -18.37 0.82
C ARG A 103 -3.55 -18.67 2.12
N PRO A 104 -4.19 -19.40 3.06
CA PRO A 104 -3.62 -19.82 4.34
C PRO A 104 -2.46 -20.82 4.20
#